data_AF-A0AAN0IX47-F1
#
_entry.id   AF-A0AAN0IX47-F1
#
_cell.length_a   1.000
_cell.length_b   1.000
_cell.length_c   1.000
_cell.angle_alpha   90.00
_cell.angle_beta   90.00
_cell.angle_gamma   90.00
#
_symmetry.space_group_name_H-M   'P 1'
#
loop_
_entity.id
_entity.type
_entity.pdbx_description
1 polymer ?
#
loop_
_entity_poly.entity_id
_entity_poly.type
_entity_poly.pdbx_seq_one_letter_code
_entity_poly.pdbx_strand_id
1 'polypeptide(L)'
;MATRRLPPKLFVVTLRRSFIGRPWWTRETLKGLGFRKRWQKIICKNTPSVVGQLREVKDMIDVKPVVLRTDIKNSPTGKEILLDNGEFFISPETLEELTNDVKLKLNSST
;
A
#
# COMPACT_ATOMS: atom_id res chain seq x y z
N MET A 1 -2.80 7.43 28.55
CA MET A 1 -1.52 7.14 27.87
C MET A 1 -1.80 6.93 26.38
N ALA A 2 -1.26 7.78 25.51
CA ALA A 2 -1.39 7.56 24.06
C ALA A 2 -0.41 6.45 23.65
N THR A 3 -0.92 5.30 23.21
CA THR A 3 -0.08 4.25 22.62
C THR A 3 0.65 4.83 21.41
N ARG A 4 1.98 5.00 21.50
CA ARG A 4 2.82 5.50 20.40
C ARG A 4 2.82 4.46 19.28
N ARG A 5 1.87 4.58 18.34
CA ARG A 5 1.83 3.74 17.14
C ARG A 5 2.94 4.19 16.19
N LEU A 6 3.82 3.27 15.83
CA LEU A 6 4.82 3.53 14.79
C LEU A 6 4.10 3.80 13.46
N PRO A 7 4.54 4.80 12.69
CA PRO A 7 3.93 5.08 11.40
C PRO A 7 4.12 3.88 10.46
N PRO A 8 3.08 3.49 9.72
CA PRO A 8 3.20 2.41 8.73
C PRO A 8 4.15 2.85 7.60
N LYS A 9 4.92 1.90 7.07
CA LYS A 9 5.84 2.15 5.95
C LYS A 9 5.12 2.19 4.61
N LEU A 10 4.06 1.40 4.46
CA LEU A 10 3.31 1.21 3.22
C LEU A 10 1.82 1.38 3.47
N PHE A 11 1.13 1.85 2.43
CA PHE A 11 -0.33 1.97 2.37
C PHE A 11 -0.87 1.15 1.19
N VAL A 12 -2.02 0.52 1.40
CA VAL A 12 -2.90 0.06 0.33
C VAL A 12 -3.90 1.16 0.07
N VAL A 13 -3.93 1.65 -1.16
CA VAL A 13 -4.86 2.68 -1.58
C VAL A 13 -5.83 2.07 -2.59
N THR A 14 -7.13 2.19 -2.32
CA THR A 14 -8.19 1.66 -3.18
C THR A 14 -9.03 2.80 -3.71
N LEU A 15 -9.25 2.87 -5.03
CA LEU A 15 -10.15 3.86 -5.61
C LEU A 15 -11.62 3.42 -5.44
N ARG A 16 -12.36 4.05 -4.53
CA ARG A 16 -13.77 3.70 -4.25
C ARG A 16 -14.75 4.44 -5.16
N ARG A 17 -14.48 5.71 -5.48
CA ARG A 17 -15.36 6.55 -6.29
C ARG A 17 -14.84 6.73 -7.71
N SER A 18 -15.75 7.02 -8.66
CA SER A 18 -15.35 7.33 -10.04
C SER A 18 -14.78 8.74 -10.15
N PHE A 19 -13.83 8.92 -11.07
CA PHE A 19 -13.28 10.21 -11.46
C PHE A 19 -14.15 10.95 -12.51
N ILE A 20 -15.25 10.36 -12.98
CA ILE A 20 -16.19 11.02 -13.91
C ILE A 20 -16.81 12.26 -13.22
N GLY A 21 -16.86 13.39 -13.94
CA GLY A 21 -17.39 14.65 -13.41
C GLY A 21 -16.54 15.32 -12.32
N ARG A 22 -15.31 14.85 -12.07
CA ARG A 22 -14.35 15.50 -11.18
C ARG A 22 -13.48 16.51 -11.93
N PRO A 23 -12.95 17.53 -11.24
CA PRO A 23 -12.05 18.49 -11.85
C PRO A 23 -10.84 17.82 -12.51
N TRP A 24 -10.28 18.50 -13.51
CA TRP A 24 -9.21 17.93 -14.33
C TRP A 24 -7.94 17.62 -13.54
N TRP A 25 -7.58 18.47 -12.56
CA TRP A 25 -6.40 18.28 -11.70
C TRP A 25 -6.53 17.03 -10.84
N THR A 26 -7.70 16.80 -10.23
CA THR A 26 -8.01 15.60 -9.44
C THR A 26 -7.85 14.33 -10.27
N ARG A 27 -8.28 14.37 -11.54
CA ARG A 27 -8.12 13.26 -12.48
C ARG A 27 -6.64 13.03 -12.82
N GLU A 28 -5.85 14.09 -12.95
CA GLU A 28 -4.43 14.01 -13.24
C GLU A 28 -3.64 13.44 -12.05
N THR A 29 -3.93 13.88 -10.82
CA THR A 29 -3.34 13.33 -9.60
C THR A 29 -3.63 11.83 -9.48
N LEU A 30 -4.87 11.38 -9.75
CA LEU A 30 -5.20 9.96 -9.75
C LEU A 30 -4.44 9.15 -10.79
N LYS A 31 -4.29 9.69 -12.01
CA LYS A 31 -3.51 9.04 -13.07
C LYS A 31 -2.03 8.96 -12.73
N GLY A 32 -1.48 10.03 -12.14
CA GLY A 32 -0.10 10.08 -11.65
C GLY A 32 0.17 9.07 -10.53
N LEU A 33 -0.82 8.81 -9.67
CA LEU A 33 -0.78 7.73 -8.68
C LEU A 33 -0.94 6.32 -9.28
N GLY A 34 -1.34 6.21 -10.56
CA GLY A 34 -1.49 4.95 -11.29
C GLY A 34 -2.91 4.37 -11.32
N PHE A 35 -3.92 5.11 -10.85
CA PHE A 35 -5.32 4.66 -10.90
C PHE A 35 -5.89 4.77 -12.31
N ARG A 36 -6.38 3.65 -12.84
CA ARG A 36 -7.04 3.57 -14.15
C ARG A 36 -8.49 3.11 -14.06
N LYS A 37 -8.81 2.26 -13.08
CA LYS A 37 -10.14 1.67 -12.91
C LYS A 37 -10.63 1.83 -11.47
N ARG A 38 -11.95 1.86 -11.29
CA ARG A 38 -12.57 1.79 -9.94
C ARG A 38 -12.20 0.44 -9.30
N TRP A 39 -12.09 0.42 -7.97
CA TRP A 39 -11.75 -0.75 -7.15
C TRP A 39 -10.33 -1.30 -7.36
N GLN A 40 -9.52 -0.61 -8.17
CA GLN A 40 -8.11 -0.91 -8.28
C GLN A 40 -7.41 -0.58 -6.97
N LYS A 41 -6.55 -1.50 -6.52
CA LYS A 41 -5.68 -1.34 -5.35
C LYS A 41 -4.27 -1.03 -5.82
N ILE A 42 -3.61 -0.10 -5.16
CA ILE A 42 -2.22 0.28 -5.41
C ILE A 42 -1.49 0.32 -4.07
N ILE A 43 -0.27 -0.23 -4.04
CA ILE A 43 0.60 -0.16 -2.87
C ILE A 43 1.49 1.07 -3.01
N CYS A 44 1.47 1.94 -2.00
CA CYS A 44 2.19 3.19 -1.99
C CYS A 44 3.14 3.26 -0.78
N LYS A 45 4.31 3.90 -0.96
CA LYS A 45 5.22 4.20 0.14
C LYS A 45 4.71 5.38 0.96
N ASN A 46 4.93 5.36 2.27
CA ASN A 46 4.65 6.49 3.15
C ASN A 46 5.75 7.56 3.01
N THR A 47 5.72 8.32 1.91
CA THR A 47 6.57 9.50 1.71
C THR A 47 5.72 10.77 1.71
N PRO A 48 6.24 11.93 2.16
CA PRO A 48 5.46 13.17 2.22
C PRO A 48 4.86 13.59 0.87
N SER A 49 5.61 13.37 -0.22
CA SER A 49 5.15 13.66 -1.58
C SER A 49 3.89 12.85 -1.94
N VAL A 50 3.93 11.52 -1.70
CA VAL A 50 2.79 10.64 -1.96
C VAL A 50 1.62 10.96 -1.03
N VAL A 51 1.88 11.20 0.26
CA VAL A 51 0.83 11.56 1.23
C VAL A 51 0.14 12.88 0.84
N GLY A 52 0.89 13.85 0.31
CA GLY A 52 0.33 15.09 -0.23
C GLY A 52 -0.66 14.84 -1.36
N GLN A 53 -0.28 14.01 -2.33
CA GLN A 53 -1.16 13.60 -3.43
C GLN A 53 -2.40 12.86 -2.93
N LEU A 54 -2.24 11.91 -2.00
CA LEU A 54 -3.36 11.18 -1.40
C LEU A 54 -4.33 12.09 -0.66
N ARG A 55 -3.83 13.15 0.00
CA ARG A 55 -4.65 14.12 0.72
C ARG A 55 -5.51 14.97 -0.21
N GLU A 56 -5.01 15.29 -1.40
CA GLU A 56 -5.77 15.99 -2.44
C GLU A 56 -6.96 15.16 -2.94
N VAL A 57 -6.78 13.84 -3.10
CA VAL A 57 -7.80 12.93 -3.63
C VAL A 57 -8.57 12.14 -2.56
N LYS A 58 -8.44 12.51 -1.28
CA LYS A 58 -8.91 11.75 -0.10
C LYS A 58 -10.38 11.30 -0.19
N ASP A 59 -11.24 12.09 -0.82
CA ASP A 59 -12.68 11.83 -0.86
C ASP A 59 -13.07 10.73 -1.85
N MET A 60 -12.12 10.26 -2.68
CA MET A 60 -12.32 9.22 -3.68
C MET A 60 -11.66 7.89 -3.33
N ILE A 61 -10.65 7.93 -2.47
CA ILE A 61 -9.80 6.79 -2.13
C ILE A 61 -10.06 6.29 -0.72
N ASP A 62 -9.77 5.01 -0.50
CA ASP A 62 -9.72 4.36 0.80
C ASP A 62 -8.27 3.94 1.06
N VAL A 63 -7.68 4.44 2.16
CA VAL A 63 -6.27 4.24 2.50
C VAL A 63 -6.19 3.37 3.75
N LYS A 64 -5.51 2.24 3.64
CA LYS A 64 -5.28 1.32 4.76
C LYS A 64 -3.78 1.04 4.94
N PRO A 65 -3.28 0.95 6.19
CA PRO A 65 -1.91 0.53 6.41
C PRO A 65 -1.72 -0.94 5.98
N VAL A 66 -0.57 -1.25 5.38
CA VAL A 66 -0.20 -2.65 5.13
C VAL A 66 0.31 -3.27 6.42
N VAL A 67 -0.29 -4.40 6.82
CA VAL A 67 0.19 -5.22 7.94
C VAL A 67 0.65 -6.55 7.38
N LEU A 68 1.92 -6.88 7.61
CA LEU A 68 2.50 -8.15 7.17
C LEU A 68 2.09 -9.26 8.14
N ARG A 69 1.57 -10.36 7.58
CA ARG A 69 1.17 -11.58 8.29
C ARG A 69 1.99 -12.74 7.72
N THR A 70 2.70 -13.47 8.58
CA THR A 70 3.56 -14.61 8.20
C THR A 70 2.85 -15.95 8.27
N ASP A 71 1.65 -15.96 8.84
CA ASP A 71 0.81 -17.12 9.08
C ASP A 71 -0.07 -17.43 7.86
N ILE A 72 0.51 -18.02 6.81
CA ILE A 72 -0.21 -18.41 5.59
C ILE A 72 -1.43 -19.31 5.88
N LYS A 73 -1.39 -20.09 6.96
CA LYS A 73 -2.49 -20.99 7.38
C LYS A 73 -3.82 -20.25 7.61
N ASN A 74 -3.76 -18.98 7.99
CA ASN A 74 -4.95 -18.14 8.21
C ASN A 74 -5.39 -17.40 6.93
N SER A 75 -4.69 -17.58 5.81
CA SER A 75 -5.09 -17.03 4.52
C SER A 75 -6.32 -17.77 3.99
N PRO A 76 -7.37 -17.07 3.53
CA PRO A 76 -8.60 -17.69 3.00
C PRO A 76 -8.37 -18.67 1.84
N THR A 77 -7.27 -18.54 1.11
CA THR A 77 -6.95 -19.35 -0.09
C THR A 77 -5.66 -20.16 0.08
N GLY A 78 -4.95 -20.01 1.20
CA GLY A 78 -3.65 -20.67 1.43
C GLY A 78 -2.52 -20.17 0.52
N LYS A 79 -2.67 -18.98 -0.09
CA LYS A 79 -1.67 -18.33 -0.94
C LYS A 79 -1.25 -16.98 -0.36
N GLU A 80 -0.16 -16.42 -0.89
CA GLU A 80 0.25 -15.05 -0.60
C GLU A 80 -0.72 -14.04 -1.23
N ILE A 81 -1.46 -13.31 -0.41
CA ILE A 81 -2.58 -12.48 -0.87
C ILE A 81 -2.66 -11.20 -0.04
N LEU A 82 -2.95 -10.09 -0.72
CA LEU A 82 -3.31 -8.81 -0.09
C LEU A 82 -4.83 -8.71 0.06
N LEU A 83 -5.31 -8.82 1.29
CA LEU A 83 -6.72 -8.70 1.62
C LEU A 83 -7.20 -7.23 1.60
N ASP A 84 -8.51 -7.06 1.47
CA ASP A 84 -9.18 -5.74 1.48
C ASP A 84 -8.99 -4.98 2.79
N ASN A 85 -8.69 -5.68 3.88
CA ASN A 85 -8.43 -5.10 5.20
C ASN A 85 -7.01 -4.51 5.33
N GLY A 86 -6.12 -4.73 4.35
CA GLY A 86 -4.73 -4.28 4.38
C GLY A 86 -3.75 -5.32 4.96
N GLU A 87 -4.23 -6.52 5.29
CA GLU A 87 -3.35 -7.62 5.69
C GLU A 87 -2.76 -8.30 4.45
N PHE A 88 -1.44 -8.43 4.47
CA PHE A 88 -0.70 -9.11 3.43
C PHE A 88 -0.10 -10.39 3.99
N PHE A 89 -0.60 -11.52 3.51
CA PHE A 89 -0.08 -12.84 3.87
C PHE A 89 1.12 -13.14 2.98
N ILE A 90 2.27 -13.41 3.59
CA ILE A 90 3.51 -13.79 2.90
C ILE A 90 4.00 -15.10 3.52
N SER A 91 4.65 -15.95 2.73
CA SER A 91 5.35 -17.11 3.27
C SER A 91 6.59 -16.70 4.10
N PRO A 92 6.95 -17.46 5.15
CA PRO A 92 8.17 -17.18 5.90
C PRO A 92 9.42 -17.22 5.01
N GLU A 93 9.47 -18.14 4.05
CA GLU A 93 10.59 -18.34 3.12
C GLU A 93 10.84 -17.10 2.26
N THR A 94 9.80 -16.59 1.59
CA THR A 94 9.90 -15.38 0.75
C THR A 94 10.23 -14.12 1.57
N LEU A 95 9.80 -14.04 2.83
CA LEU A 95 10.16 -12.92 3.70
C LEU A 95 11.67 -12.89 4.01
N GLU A 96 12.27 -14.07 4.23
CA GLU A 96 13.71 -14.19 4.49
C GLU A 96 14.52 -13.81 3.25
N GLU A 97 14.13 -14.28 2.07
CA GLU A 97 14.73 -13.89 0.79
C GLU A 97 14.72 -12.37 0.59
N LEU A 98 13.54 -11.75 0.72
CA LEU A 98 13.38 -10.30 0.59
C LEU A 98 14.23 -9.52 1.59
N THR A 99 14.36 -10.03 2.82
CA THR A 99 15.15 -9.38 3.86
C THR A 99 16.64 -9.45 3.55
N ASN A 100 17.12 -10.58 3.04
CA ASN A 100 18.51 -10.77 2.66
C ASN A 100 18.89 -9.89 1.47
N ASP A 101 18.02 -9.78 0.46
CA ASP A 101 18.22 -8.89 -0.69
C ASP A 101 18.34 -7.42 -0.28
N VAL A 102 17.50 -6.96 0.66
CA VAL A 102 17.56 -5.60 1.18
C VAL A 102 18.88 -5.35 1.92
N LYS A 103 19.33 -6.31 2.73
CA LYS A 103 20.63 -6.22 3.43
C LYS A 103 21.80 -6.16 2.45
N LEU A 104 21.80 -6.99 1.40
CA LEU A 104 22.85 -7.01 0.39
C LEU A 104 22.93 -5.67 -0.37
N LYS A 105 21.79 -5.09 -0.76
CA LYS A 105 21.75 -3.78 -1.43
C LYS A 105 22.26 -2.63 -0.57
N LEU A 106 21.97 -2.66 0.75
CA LEU A 106 22.46 -1.64 1.68
C LEU A 106 23.97 -1.73 1.87
N ASN A 107 24.53 -2.93 1.92
CA ASN A 107 25.96 -3.14 2.12
C ASN A 107 26.79 -2.83 0.86
N SER A 108 26.19 -2.86 -0.34
CA SER A 108 26.87 -2.53 -1.60
C SER A 108 26.94 -1.02 -1.93
N SER A 109 26.30 -0.16 -1.13
CA SER A 109 26.31 1.30 -1.32
C SER A 109 27.26 2.04 -0.38
N THR A 110 28.18 1.32 0.27
CA THR A 110 29.27 1.86 1.10
C THR A 110 30.60 1.56 0.43
#